data_AF-A0A2D8S0X3-F1
#
_entry.id   AF-A0A2D8S0X3-F1
#
_cell.length_a   1.000
_cell.length_b   1.000
_cell.length_c   1.000
_cell.angle_alpha   90.00
_cell.angle_beta   90.00
_cell.angle_gamma   90.00
#
_symmetry.space_group_name_H-M   'P 1'
#
loop_
_entity.id
_entity.type
_entity.pdbx_description
1 polymer ?
#
loop_
_entity_poly.entity_id
_entity_poly.type
_entity_poly.pdbx_seq_one_letter_code
_entity_poly.pdbx_strand_id
1 'polypeptide(L)'
;MRVEGLMRMNGVRYGIAAVAALVFLATLWTLRSSFGPSEPERSPEEIAASIHRDAIVIDTHVDIPSFFGSEKYDPGLRGSFPIQVDLPRMREGGLDAVFFVVYVSQTERGAVGYAQAASEALAKFAAIRRMTDIQYKDEVGLALTAADIRKLHEEGKRIALIGIENGYSIAKEPALLDFYYDLGARYFGLVHNGHNDLADSAQPRERLGDRPNEENGEHGGLSALGREAIRRANDLGMMIDVSHSSRAATLAAVEVSRAPVIASHSAVATLRDHPRNLSDKEMKAIAAKGGIVQIVAFDEYLHPVPEEKKAARRELAASLGLTSLDAVFGADKETKAKFIEGLAEIDAKWPRAGVALLADHIGYAVKLIGIDHVGIASDFQGGGGIKGWSDASETPNVTAELVRRGYSQEEIVKIWGGNLLRVMEAVEQARKSR
;
A
#
# COMPACT_ATOMS: atom_id res chain seq x y z
N MET A 1 54.60 81.77 -23.42
CA MET A 1 53.24 81.56 -23.95
C MET A 1 53.20 80.22 -24.69
N ARG A 2 52.97 79.09 -24.00
CA ARG A 2 52.71 77.71 -24.52
C ARG A 2 52.98 76.64 -23.44
N VAL A 3 52.16 76.52 -22.39
CA VAL A 3 52.04 75.25 -21.61
C VAL A 3 50.69 75.16 -20.89
N GLU A 4 49.55 75.36 -21.56
CA GLU A 4 48.23 75.09 -20.92
C GLU A 4 47.26 74.27 -21.80
N GLY A 5 47.56 74.07 -23.08
CA GLY A 5 46.66 73.37 -24.02
C GLY A 5 46.75 71.84 -24.04
N LEU A 6 47.84 71.23 -23.56
CA LEU A 6 48.07 69.78 -23.76
C LEU A 6 47.49 68.88 -22.64
N MET A 7 47.23 69.42 -21.44
CA MET A 7 46.75 68.61 -20.30
C MET A 7 45.23 68.34 -20.32
N ARG A 8 44.43 69.24 -20.92
CA ARG A 8 42.96 69.07 -20.97
C ARG A 8 42.47 68.03 -21.99
N MET A 9 43.22 67.75 -23.06
CA MET A 9 42.81 66.79 -24.08
C MET A 9 43.01 65.32 -23.67
N ASN A 10 43.94 65.05 -22.74
CA ASN A 10 44.20 63.69 -22.28
C ASN A 10 43.15 63.23 -21.25
N GLY A 11 42.73 64.10 -20.33
CA GLY A 11 41.70 63.76 -19.33
C GLY A 11 40.34 63.37 -19.95
N VAL A 12 39.93 64.02 -21.04
CA VAL A 12 38.69 63.70 -21.75
C VAL A 12 38.82 62.37 -22.51
N ARG A 13 39.98 62.08 -23.11
CA ARG A 13 40.24 60.79 -23.79
C ARG A 13 40.29 59.61 -22.82
N TYR A 14 40.91 59.78 -21.66
CA TYR A 14 40.93 58.74 -20.61
C TYR A 14 39.56 58.58 -19.93
N GLY A 15 38.79 59.66 -19.78
CA GLY A 15 37.42 59.61 -19.28
C GLY A 15 36.46 58.87 -20.23
N ILE A 16 36.53 59.13 -21.53
CA ILE A 16 35.71 58.42 -22.54
C ILE A 16 36.12 56.94 -22.64
N ALA A 17 37.42 56.63 -22.58
CA ALA A 17 37.89 55.24 -22.58
C ALA A 17 37.47 54.49 -21.32
N ALA A 18 37.50 55.13 -20.15
CA ALA A 18 37.06 54.54 -18.89
C ALA A 18 35.54 54.33 -18.84
N VAL A 19 34.75 55.28 -19.35
CA VAL A 19 33.29 55.15 -19.45
C VAL A 19 32.92 54.07 -20.48
N ALA A 20 33.60 54.01 -21.63
CA ALA A 20 33.38 52.95 -22.61
C ALA A 20 33.76 51.57 -22.04
N ALA A 21 34.85 51.46 -21.27
CA ALA A 21 35.24 50.21 -20.61
C ALA A 21 34.23 49.79 -19.52
N LEU A 22 33.73 50.74 -18.72
CA LEU A 22 32.72 50.48 -17.69
C LEU A 22 31.36 50.11 -18.30
N VAL A 23 30.95 50.76 -19.39
CA VAL A 23 29.74 50.40 -20.14
C VAL A 23 29.90 49.02 -20.77
N PHE A 24 31.08 48.70 -21.34
CA PHE A 24 31.38 47.38 -21.92
C PHE A 24 31.37 46.27 -20.85
N LEU A 25 31.93 46.54 -19.67
CA LEU A 25 31.91 45.63 -18.51
C LEU A 25 30.48 45.46 -17.95
N ALA A 26 29.68 46.53 -17.89
CA ALA A 26 28.28 46.47 -17.48
C ALA A 26 27.40 45.73 -18.50
N THR A 27 27.66 45.88 -19.80
CA THR A 27 27.00 45.08 -20.84
C THR A 27 27.42 43.61 -20.78
N LEU A 28 28.70 43.30 -20.49
CA LEU A 28 29.15 41.91 -20.27
C LEU A 28 28.55 41.27 -19.02
N TRP A 29 28.26 42.07 -17.99
CA TRP A 29 27.64 41.60 -16.75
C TRP A 29 26.12 41.43 -16.88
N THR A 30 25.46 42.23 -17.71
CA THR A 30 24.02 42.10 -18.02
C THR A 30 23.73 41.09 -19.14
N LEU A 31 24.66 40.84 -20.07
CA LEU A 31 24.66 39.69 -20.99
C LEU A 31 25.02 38.36 -20.29
N ARG A 32 25.34 38.40 -19.00
CA ARG A 32 25.56 37.21 -18.16
C ARG A 32 24.26 36.53 -17.71
N SER A 33 23.13 36.91 -18.29
CA SER A 33 21.88 36.18 -18.14
C SER A 33 21.95 34.85 -18.89
N SER A 34 21.79 33.77 -18.11
CA SER A 34 21.19 32.48 -18.48
C SER A 34 22.09 31.32 -18.92
N PHE A 35 23.42 31.43 -18.83
CA PHE A 35 24.33 30.28 -18.95
C PHE A 35 25.09 30.02 -17.65
N GLY A 36 24.36 29.90 -16.53
CA GLY A 36 24.80 28.94 -15.53
C GLY A 36 24.67 27.54 -16.17
N PRO A 37 25.58 26.58 -15.92
CA PRO A 37 25.25 25.21 -16.27
C PRO A 37 23.88 24.93 -15.64
N SER A 38 22.89 24.56 -16.46
CA SER A 38 21.66 23.98 -15.92
C SER A 38 22.10 22.91 -14.95
N GLU A 39 21.58 22.91 -13.72
CA GLU A 39 21.80 21.77 -12.83
C GLU A 39 21.57 20.50 -13.66
N PRO A 40 22.45 19.48 -13.55
CA PRO A 40 22.29 18.27 -14.34
C PRO A 40 20.87 17.76 -14.12
N GLU A 41 20.18 17.48 -15.23
CA GLU A 41 18.79 17.01 -15.20
C GLU A 41 18.76 15.72 -14.38
N ARG A 42 18.17 15.80 -13.18
CA ARG A 42 18.12 14.67 -12.26
C ARG A 42 17.35 13.53 -12.90
N SER A 43 17.87 12.31 -12.77
CA SER A 43 17.15 11.14 -13.27
C SER A 43 15.83 10.95 -12.49
N PRO A 44 14.82 10.27 -13.06
CA PRO A 44 13.60 9.93 -12.33
C PRO A 44 13.88 9.19 -11.01
N GLU A 45 14.93 8.38 -10.96
CA GLU A 45 15.37 7.65 -9.76
C GLU A 45 15.95 8.59 -8.70
N GLU A 46 16.73 9.61 -9.10
CA GLU A 46 17.27 10.61 -8.17
C GLU A 46 16.16 11.51 -7.60
N ILE A 47 15.20 11.90 -8.44
CA ILE A 47 14.01 12.64 -8.01
C ILE A 47 13.16 11.76 -7.08
N ALA A 48 12.90 10.52 -7.47
CA ALA A 48 12.14 9.57 -6.67
C ALA A 48 12.77 9.33 -5.31
N ALA A 49 14.09 9.13 -5.23
CA ALA A 49 14.79 8.97 -3.96
C ALA A 49 14.64 10.19 -3.05
N SER A 50 14.51 11.40 -3.59
CA SER A 50 14.22 12.60 -2.80
C SER A 50 12.78 12.58 -2.28
N ILE A 51 11.80 12.38 -3.16
CA ILE A 51 10.39 12.37 -2.79
C ILE A 51 10.10 11.26 -1.77
N HIS A 52 10.72 10.10 -1.93
CA HIS A 52 10.53 8.95 -1.05
C HIS A 52 11.05 9.20 0.37
N ARG A 53 12.05 10.08 0.54
CA ARG A 53 12.51 10.52 1.87
C ARG A 53 11.58 11.54 2.53
N ASP A 54 10.86 12.31 1.72
CA ASP A 54 9.96 13.37 2.20
C ASP A 54 8.54 12.85 2.44
N ALA A 55 8.18 11.71 1.85
CA ALA A 55 6.90 11.04 2.04
C ALA A 55 6.93 10.13 3.28
N ILE A 56 5.78 10.00 3.94
CA ILE A 56 5.52 8.85 4.82
C ILE A 56 5.01 7.73 3.92
N VAL A 57 5.83 6.72 3.70
CA VAL A 57 5.52 5.63 2.77
C VAL A 57 4.77 4.54 3.51
N ILE A 58 3.48 4.36 3.17
CA ILE A 58 2.58 3.43 3.86
C ILE A 58 2.11 2.34 2.90
N ASP A 59 2.25 1.08 3.31
CA ASP A 59 1.60 -0.06 2.68
C ASP A 59 0.44 -0.55 3.56
N THR A 60 -0.76 -0.65 2.98
CA THR A 60 -1.97 -1.03 3.68
C THR A 60 -2.22 -2.52 3.79
N HIS A 61 -1.39 -3.37 3.16
CA HIS A 61 -1.66 -4.81 3.18
C HIS A 61 -0.39 -5.65 3.05
N VAL A 62 0.09 -6.17 4.18
CA VAL A 62 1.18 -7.16 4.24
C VAL A 62 0.78 -8.33 5.14
N ASP A 63 0.72 -9.51 4.55
CA ASP A 63 0.40 -10.74 5.27
C ASP A 63 1.54 -11.23 6.16
N ILE A 64 1.18 -11.92 7.24
CA ILE A 64 2.15 -12.52 8.16
C ILE A 64 1.85 -14.01 8.42
N PRO A 65 2.89 -14.85 8.57
CA PRO A 65 2.71 -16.23 8.99
C PRO A 65 2.22 -16.31 10.44
N SER A 66 1.67 -17.44 10.85
CA SER A 66 1.16 -17.67 12.22
C SER A 66 2.25 -17.56 13.30
N PHE A 67 3.50 -17.81 12.94
CA PHE A 67 4.67 -17.77 13.83
C PHE A 67 5.51 -16.49 13.65
N PHE A 68 4.94 -15.42 13.10
CA PHE A 68 5.61 -14.13 12.97
C PHE A 68 6.16 -13.61 14.32
N GLY A 69 7.36 -13.03 14.30
CA GLY A 69 8.03 -12.54 15.51
C GLY A 69 8.36 -13.64 16.52
N SER A 70 8.47 -14.90 16.10
CA SER A 70 8.94 -16.01 16.97
C SER A 70 10.37 -16.41 16.59
N GLU A 71 10.98 -17.33 17.34
CA GLU A 71 12.28 -17.90 16.97
C GLU A 71 12.28 -18.55 15.57
N LYS A 72 11.12 -19.00 15.07
CA LYS A 72 10.99 -19.56 13.72
C LYS A 72 11.07 -18.51 12.62
N TYR A 73 10.61 -17.29 12.90
CA TYR A 73 10.70 -16.17 11.96
C TYR A 73 10.76 -14.86 12.72
N ASP A 74 11.93 -14.25 12.68
CA ASP A 74 12.22 -12.96 13.25
C ASP A 74 12.19 -11.88 12.15
N PRO A 75 11.21 -10.93 12.19
CA PRO A 75 11.09 -9.89 11.18
C PRO A 75 12.22 -8.86 11.23
N GLY A 76 13.04 -8.82 12.28
CA GLY A 76 14.20 -7.93 12.32
C GLY A 76 15.42 -8.47 11.56
N LEU A 77 15.40 -9.74 11.17
CA LEU A 77 16.46 -10.37 10.38
C LEU A 77 16.09 -10.37 8.89
N ARG A 78 17.10 -10.25 8.04
CA ARG A 78 16.91 -10.31 6.58
C ARG A 78 16.53 -11.74 6.19
N GLY A 79 15.28 -11.94 5.80
CA GLY A 79 14.78 -13.23 5.35
C GLY A 79 15.33 -13.59 3.96
N SER A 80 15.56 -14.87 3.71
CA SER A 80 15.78 -15.35 2.34
C SER A 80 14.47 -15.28 1.57
N PHE A 81 14.48 -14.78 0.32
CA PHE A 81 13.32 -14.85 -0.58
C PHE A 81 12.67 -16.25 -0.51
N PRO A 82 11.33 -16.39 -0.54
CA PRO A 82 10.28 -15.44 -0.95
C PRO A 82 9.73 -14.52 0.14
N ILE A 83 10.51 -14.25 1.19
CA ILE A 83 10.17 -13.20 2.17
C ILE A 83 10.21 -11.83 1.48
N GLN A 84 9.09 -11.11 1.53
CA GLN A 84 8.91 -9.83 0.84
C GLN A 84 9.02 -8.62 1.79
N VAL A 85 8.67 -8.78 3.07
CA VAL A 85 8.80 -7.71 4.07
C VAL A 85 9.56 -8.22 5.30
N ASP A 86 10.59 -7.48 5.67
CA ASP A 86 11.33 -7.55 6.94
C ASP A 86 11.93 -6.17 7.23
N LEU A 87 12.35 -5.90 8.48
CA LEU A 87 12.85 -4.57 8.87
C LEU A 87 14.07 -4.13 8.04
N PRO A 88 15.04 -5.00 7.69
CA PRO A 88 16.12 -4.63 6.77
C PRO A 88 15.62 -4.13 5.40
N ARG A 89 14.73 -4.88 4.73
CA ARG A 89 14.16 -4.46 3.43
C ARG A 89 13.32 -3.19 3.53
N MET A 90 12.53 -3.04 4.60
CA MET A 90 11.78 -1.82 4.84
C MET A 90 12.71 -0.60 4.94
N ARG A 91 13.87 -0.75 5.59
CA ARG A 91 14.89 0.33 5.67
C ARG A 91 15.52 0.64 4.32
N GLU A 92 15.89 -0.40 3.58
CA GLU A 92 16.53 -0.25 2.26
C GLU A 92 15.61 0.43 1.25
N GLY A 93 14.33 0.05 1.25
CA GLY A 93 13.36 0.60 0.33
C GLY A 93 12.64 1.84 0.83
N GLY A 94 12.90 2.31 2.06
CA GLY A 94 12.18 3.46 2.62
C GLY A 94 10.69 3.21 2.86
N LEU A 95 10.28 1.96 3.12
CA LEU A 95 8.92 1.64 3.53
C LEU A 95 8.76 1.92 5.03
N ASP A 96 8.05 2.99 5.38
CA ASP A 96 7.98 3.50 6.76
C ASP A 96 6.93 2.81 7.60
N ALA A 97 5.74 2.61 7.04
CA ALA A 97 4.60 2.06 7.75
C ALA A 97 3.96 0.89 6.99
N VAL A 98 3.58 -0.14 7.74
CA VAL A 98 2.93 -1.33 7.21
C VAL A 98 1.73 -1.68 8.08
N PHE A 99 0.58 -1.91 7.45
CA PHE A 99 -0.51 -2.66 8.07
C PHE A 99 -0.19 -4.15 7.99
N PHE A 100 0.22 -4.72 9.12
CA PHE A 100 0.39 -6.17 9.26
C PHE A 100 -0.99 -6.81 9.45
N VAL A 101 -1.29 -7.78 8.60
CA VAL A 101 -2.65 -8.29 8.42
C VAL A 101 -2.91 -9.46 9.37
N VAL A 102 -3.95 -9.31 10.20
CA VAL A 102 -4.60 -10.38 10.93
C VAL A 102 -5.58 -11.07 9.99
N TYR A 103 -5.03 -11.87 9.08
CA TYR A 103 -5.79 -12.68 8.12
C TYR A 103 -6.31 -13.97 8.76
N VAL A 104 -7.55 -14.36 8.45
CA VAL A 104 -8.08 -15.70 8.72
C VAL A 104 -8.76 -16.29 7.49
N SER A 105 -8.49 -17.57 7.23
CA SER A 105 -9.09 -18.27 6.08
C SER A 105 -10.59 -18.50 6.29
N GLN A 106 -11.37 -18.38 5.21
CA GLN A 106 -12.76 -18.78 5.24
C GLN A 106 -12.89 -20.31 5.29
N THR A 107 -13.56 -20.80 6.32
CA THR A 107 -13.92 -22.22 6.50
C THR A 107 -15.44 -22.37 6.65
N GLU A 108 -15.90 -23.60 6.88
CA GLU A 108 -17.31 -23.86 7.18
C GLU A 108 -17.75 -23.08 8.42
N ARG A 109 -18.86 -22.36 8.27
CA ARG A 109 -19.45 -21.54 9.32
C ARG A 109 -20.05 -22.42 10.42
N GLY A 110 -19.45 -22.37 11.60
CA GLY A 110 -19.88 -23.16 12.76
C GLY A 110 -18.91 -23.01 13.93
N ALA A 111 -19.28 -23.56 15.09
CA ALA A 111 -18.51 -23.37 16.33
C ALA A 111 -17.01 -23.71 16.18
N VAL A 112 -16.68 -24.78 15.46
CA VAL A 112 -15.28 -25.18 15.21
C VAL A 112 -14.55 -24.15 14.34
N GLY A 113 -15.14 -23.79 13.20
CA GLY A 113 -14.54 -22.82 12.27
C GLY A 113 -14.35 -21.44 12.90
N TYR A 114 -15.34 -20.97 13.67
CA TYR A 114 -15.26 -19.71 14.41
C TYR A 114 -14.16 -19.74 15.48
N ALA A 115 -14.08 -20.82 16.27
CA ALA A 115 -13.06 -20.95 17.31
C ALA A 115 -11.65 -21.00 16.70
N GLN A 116 -11.48 -21.70 15.58
CA GLN A 116 -10.23 -21.73 14.84
C GLN A 116 -9.85 -20.33 14.33
N ALA A 117 -10.78 -19.63 13.67
CA ALA A 117 -10.55 -18.27 13.17
C ALA A 117 -10.17 -17.30 14.30
N ALA A 118 -10.87 -17.34 15.43
CA ALA A 118 -10.55 -16.50 16.59
C ALA A 118 -9.15 -16.82 17.15
N SER A 119 -8.79 -18.10 17.24
CA SER A 119 -7.46 -18.53 17.69
C SER A 119 -6.35 -18.07 16.75
N GLU A 120 -6.54 -18.22 15.43
CA GLU A 120 -5.59 -17.78 14.42
C GLU A 120 -5.42 -16.26 14.43
N ALA A 121 -6.53 -15.51 14.58
CA ALA A 121 -6.50 -14.06 14.70
C ALA A 121 -5.70 -13.62 15.94
N LEU A 122 -5.97 -14.24 17.10
CA LEU A 122 -5.26 -13.95 18.35
C LEU A 122 -3.76 -14.24 18.26
N ALA A 123 -3.37 -15.32 17.58
CA ALA A 123 -1.96 -15.63 17.37
C ALA A 123 -1.25 -14.52 16.58
N LYS A 124 -1.90 -13.97 15.54
CA LYS A 124 -1.36 -12.86 14.73
C LYS A 124 -1.34 -11.54 15.50
N PHE A 125 -2.38 -11.22 16.28
CA PHE A 125 -2.34 -10.08 17.20
C PHE A 125 -1.15 -10.19 18.17
N ALA A 126 -1.01 -11.34 18.84
CA ALA A 126 0.09 -11.58 19.77
C ALA A 126 1.46 -11.49 19.09
N ALA A 127 1.57 -11.92 17.83
CA ALA A 127 2.79 -11.81 17.03
C ALA A 127 3.18 -10.35 16.77
N ILE A 128 2.24 -9.53 16.30
CA ILE A 128 2.51 -8.10 16.04
C ILE A 128 2.85 -7.39 17.34
N ARG A 129 2.09 -7.64 18.42
CA ARG A 129 2.36 -7.04 19.74
C ARG A 129 3.69 -7.47 20.33
N ARG A 130 4.11 -8.72 20.14
CA ARG A 130 5.44 -9.17 20.56
C ARG A 130 6.56 -8.42 19.82
N MET A 131 6.40 -8.19 18.52
CA MET A 131 7.34 -7.38 17.74
C MET A 131 7.41 -5.94 18.28
N THR A 132 6.26 -5.29 18.46
CA THR A 132 6.19 -3.84 18.81
C THR A 132 6.44 -3.54 20.28
N ASP A 133 6.05 -4.43 21.19
CA ASP A 133 6.05 -4.13 22.62
C ASP A 133 7.27 -4.73 23.33
N ILE A 134 7.91 -5.76 22.73
CA ILE A 134 8.98 -6.54 23.37
C ILE A 134 10.25 -6.57 22.52
N GLN A 135 10.21 -7.19 21.33
CA GLN A 135 11.42 -7.51 20.57
C GLN A 135 12.10 -6.28 19.97
N TYR A 136 11.31 -5.39 19.37
CA TYR A 136 11.79 -4.25 18.61
C TYR A 136 11.17 -2.92 19.07
N LYS A 137 10.75 -2.82 20.34
CA LYS A 137 10.06 -1.62 20.88
C LYS A 137 10.80 -0.29 20.68
N ASP A 138 12.12 -0.35 20.57
CA ASP A 138 12.98 0.83 20.39
C ASP A 138 13.18 1.17 18.90
N GLU A 139 12.87 0.25 17.98
CA GLU A 139 13.04 0.40 16.53
C GLU A 139 11.70 0.44 15.75
N VAL A 140 10.64 -0.14 16.31
CA VAL A 140 9.31 -0.28 15.73
C VAL A 140 8.26 0.23 16.71
N GLY A 141 7.38 1.12 16.25
CA GLY A 141 6.23 1.58 17.02
C GLY A 141 4.90 1.05 16.48
N LEU A 142 3.97 0.70 17.36
CA LEU A 142 2.59 0.42 17.00
C LEU A 142 1.81 1.75 16.90
N ALA A 143 1.40 2.14 15.69
CA ALA A 143 0.57 3.33 15.51
C ALA A 143 -0.91 3.01 15.69
N LEU A 144 -1.58 3.82 16.51
CA LEU A 144 -3.00 3.69 16.82
C LEU A 144 -3.82 4.85 16.24
N THR A 145 -3.16 5.89 15.74
CA THR A 145 -3.80 7.06 15.14
C THR A 145 -2.95 7.59 13.99
N ALA A 146 -3.54 8.41 13.12
CA ALA A 146 -2.79 9.15 12.10
C ALA A 146 -1.71 10.05 12.72
N ALA A 147 -1.95 10.58 13.93
CA ALA A 147 -0.97 11.35 14.70
C ALA A 147 0.21 10.47 15.17
N ASP A 148 -0.06 9.24 15.61
CA ASP A 148 1.01 8.30 15.99
C ASP A 148 1.91 7.95 14.82
N ILE A 149 1.34 7.77 13.61
CA ILE A 149 2.14 7.51 12.40
C ILE A 149 3.13 8.64 12.17
N ARG A 150 2.67 9.90 12.18
CA ARG A 150 3.54 11.06 11.98
C ARG A 150 4.62 11.16 13.06
N LYS A 151 4.22 11.02 14.32
CA LYS A 151 5.15 11.07 15.46
C LYS A 151 6.23 9.99 15.35
N LEU A 152 5.86 8.75 15.07
CA LEU A 152 6.81 7.64 14.96
C LEU A 152 7.74 7.79 13.75
N HIS A 153 7.25 8.37 12.66
CA HIS A 153 8.07 8.70 11.49
C HIS A 153 9.09 9.79 11.83
N GLU A 154 8.69 10.85 12.55
CA GLU A 154 9.61 11.89 13.05
C GLU A 154 10.67 11.33 14.01
N GLU A 155 10.33 10.31 14.81
CA GLU A 155 11.26 9.57 15.67
C GLU A 155 12.21 8.63 14.88
N GLY A 156 12.02 8.48 13.57
CA GLY A 156 12.81 7.59 12.72
C GLY A 156 12.53 6.09 12.93
N LYS A 157 11.40 5.75 13.57
CA LYS A 157 10.99 4.36 13.80
C LYS A 157 10.28 3.78 12.57
N ARG A 158 10.34 2.46 12.42
CA ARG A 158 9.41 1.74 11.53
C ARG A 158 8.05 1.62 12.22
N ILE A 159 6.99 1.62 11.44
CA ILE A 159 5.63 1.78 11.97
C ILE A 159 4.83 0.54 11.63
N ALA A 160 4.34 -0.13 12.67
CA ALA A 160 3.38 -1.20 12.55
C ALA A 160 1.97 -0.65 12.78
N LEU A 161 1.04 -1.03 11.89
CA LEU A 161 -0.39 -0.92 12.09
C LEU A 161 -1.00 -2.31 11.98
N ILE A 162 -2.23 -2.47 12.49
CA ILE A 162 -2.92 -3.76 12.45
C ILE A 162 -4.21 -3.62 11.63
N GLY A 163 -4.31 -4.47 10.61
CA GLY A 163 -5.49 -4.63 9.78
C GLY A 163 -6.12 -5.99 9.99
N ILE A 164 -7.45 -6.08 10.09
CA ILE A 164 -8.14 -7.38 10.12
C ILE A 164 -8.60 -7.70 8.72
N GLU A 165 -8.21 -8.86 8.19
CA GLU A 165 -8.71 -9.37 6.93
C GLU A 165 -9.57 -10.61 7.19
N ASN A 166 -10.80 -10.55 6.67
CA ASN A 166 -11.91 -11.45 6.94
C ASN A 166 -12.57 -11.26 8.33
N GLY A 167 -13.77 -10.68 8.29
CA GLY A 167 -14.65 -10.54 9.46
C GLY A 167 -15.17 -11.87 10.01
N TYR A 168 -14.86 -13.00 9.37
CA TYR A 168 -15.08 -14.33 9.94
C TYR A 168 -14.44 -14.52 11.32
N SER A 169 -13.36 -13.79 11.62
CA SER A 169 -12.69 -13.77 12.92
C SER A 169 -13.58 -13.32 14.09
N ILE A 170 -14.62 -12.51 13.84
CA ILE A 170 -15.57 -12.08 14.88
C ILE A 170 -16.79 -12.99 15.02
N ALA A 171 -16.86 -14.08 14.24
CA ALA A 171 -18.00 -15.00 14.23
C ALA A 171 -19.35 -14.24 14.11
N LYS A 172 -20.21 -14.36 15.13
CA LYS A 172 -21.51 -13.67 15.22
C LYS A 172 -21.54 -12.57 16.27
N GLU A 173 -20.37 -12.09 16.71
CA GLU A 173 -20.22 -11.22 17.87
C GLU A 173 -19.51 -9.91 17.50
N PRO A 174 -20.23 -8.87 17.02
CA PRO A 174 -19.64 -7.56 16.70
C PRO A 174 -18.87 -6.92 17.87
N ALA A 175 -19.22 -7.27 19.12
CA ALA A 175 -18.53 -6.83 20.31
C ALA A 175 -17.05 -7.30 20.38
N LEU A 176 -16.65 -8.34 19.63
CA LEU A 176 -15.24 -8.73 19.55
C LEU A 176 -14.36 -7.65 18.89
N LEU A 177 -14.95 -6.74 18.11
CA LEU A 177 -14.23 -5.60 17.54
C LEU A 177 -13.66 -4.67 18.62
N ASP A 178 -14.32 -4.55 19.77
CA ASP A 178 -13.77 -3.80 20.92
C ASP A 178 -12.43 -4.36 21.36
N PHE A 179 -12.42 -5.67 21.56
CA PHE A 179 -11.24 -6.37 22.04
C PHE A 179 -10.12 -6.28 21.01
N TYR A 180 -10.42 -6.48 19.72
CA TYR A 180 -9.43 -6.35 18.65
C TYR A 180 -8.94 -4.91 18.46
N TYR A 181 -9.80 -3.91 18.65
CA TYR A 181 -9.41 -2.50 18.66
C TYR A 181 -8.43 -2.18 19.79
N ASP A 182 -8.66 -2.72 20.99
CA ASP A 182 -7.79 -2.57 22.16
C ASP A 182 -6.44 -3.29 21.97
N LEU A 183 -6.43 -4.39 21.20
CA LEU A 183 -5.18 -5.03 20.75
C LEU A 183 -4.44 -4.22 19.67
N GLY A 184 -5.09 -3.24 19.03
CA GLY A 184 -4.46 -2.28 18.12
C GLY A 184 -5.01 -2.27 16.69
N ALA A 185 -6.06 -3.04 16.37
CA ALA A 185 -6.65 -3.05 15.04
C ALA A 185 -7.20 -1.67 14.64
N ARG A 186 -6.91 -1.22 13.41
CA ARG A 186 -7.35 0.08 12.88
C ARG A 186 -8.10 0.03 11.56
N TYR A 187 -8.13 -1.12 10.89
CA TYR A 187 -9.18 -1.40 9.90
C TYR A 187 -9.80 -2.78 10.11
N PHE A 188 -11.01 -2.94 9.57
CA PHE A 188 -11.79 -4.17 9.59
C PHE A 188 -12.31 -4.53 8.19
N GLY A 189 -11.74 -5.58 7.59
CA GLY A 189 -12.18 -6.17 6.33
C GLY A 189 -13.37 -7.09 6.54
N LEU A 190 -14.46 -6.84 5.81
CA LEU A 190 -15.75 -7.50 6.05
C LEU A 190 -15.74 -9.00 5.72
N VAL A 191 -15.01 -9.38 4.67
CA VAL A 191 -14.98 -10.74 4.11
C VAL A 191 -13.65 -10.99 3.41
N HIS A 192 -13.31 -12.24 3.13
CA HIS A 192 -12.20 -12.62 2.25
C HIS A 192 -12.76 -13.43 1.06
N ASN A 193 -12.05 -14.41 0.54
CA ASN A 193 -12.55 -15.36 -0.46
C ASN A 193 -13.50 -16.38 0.19
N GLY A 194 -14.76 -16.34 -0.25
CA GLY A 194 -15.87 -17.12 0.30
C GLY A 194 -16.77 -16.27 1.21
N HIS A 195 -18.08 -16.51 1.16
CA HIS A 195 -19.06 -15.76 1.95
C HIS A 195 -18.93 -16.04 3.44
N ASN A 196 -19.24 -15.04 4.28
CA ASN A 196 -19.35 -15.23 5.72
C ASN A 196 -20.71 -14.69 6.24
N ASP A 197 -20.95 -14.75 7.56
CA ASP A 197 -22.22 -14.27 8.14
C ASP A 197 -22.41 -12.74 8.04
N LEU A 198 -21.40 -11.99 7.61
CA LEU A 198 -21.42 -10.52 7.51
C LEU A 198 -21.73 -10.05 6.09
N ALA A 199 -21.08 -10.65 5.09
CA ALA A 199 -21.07 -10.13 3.73
C ALA A 199 -20.82 -11.19 2.65
N ASP A 200 -21.30 -10.88 1.45
CA ASP A 200 -20.99 -11.63 0.23
C ASP A 200 -19.59 -11.25 -0.29
N SER A 201 -18.78 -12.27 -0.57
CA SER A 201 -17.44 -12.17 -1.18
C SER A 201 -17.49 -11.96 -2.69
N ALA A 202 -16.54 -11.22 -3.24
CA ALA A 202 -16.29 -11.13 -4.68
C ALA A 202 -15.96 -12.49 -5.32
N GLN A 203 -15.42 -13.43 -4.55
CA GLN A 203 -15.04 -14.77 -4.99
C GLN A 203 -15.74 -15.82 -4.13
N PRO A 204 -17.05 -16.09 -4.36
CA PRO A 204 -17.76 -17.17 -3.68
C PRO A 204 -17.06 -18.51 -3.88
N ARG A 205 -17.17 -19.39 -2.89
CA ARG A 205 -16.56 -20.72 -2.87
C ARG A 205 -17.66 -21.78 -2.90
N GLU A 206 -17.82 -22.41 -4.05
CA GLU A 206 -18.77 -23.54 -4.23
C GLU A 206 -18.56 -24.65 -3.19
N ARG A 207 -17.30 -24.98 -2.85
CA ARG A 207 -16.96 -25.97 -1.81
C ARG A 207 -17.49 -25.64 -0.41
N LEU A 208 -17.86 -24.39 -0.15
CA LEU A 208 -18.44 -23.92 1.12
C LEU A 208 -19.96 -23.74 1.03
N GLY A 209 -20.57 -24.03 -0.13
CA GLY A 209 -21.99 -23.84 -0.36
C GLY A 209 -22.40 -22.39 -0.64
N ASP A 210 -21.44 -21.53 -1.01
CA ASP A 210 -21.73 -20.12 -1.30
C ASP A 210 -22.61 -19.98 -2.54
N ARG A 211 -23.65 -19.13 -2.46
CA ARG A 211 -24.47 -18.78 -3.62
C ARG A 211 -23.67 -17.85 -4.56
N PRO A 212 -23.69 -18.05 -5.88
CA PRO A 212 -23.04 -17.13 -6.82
C PRO A 212 -23.56 -15.69 -6.71
N ASN A 213 -22.70 -14.71 -6.97
CA ASN A 213 -23.07 -13.29 -6.91
C ASN A 213 -24.08 -12.90 -8.01
N GLU A 214 -24.08 -13.61 -9.14
CA GLU A 214 -25.03 -13.47 -10.25
C GLU A 214 -26.44 -13.87 -9.84
N GLU A 215 -26.56 -14.73 -8.81
CA GLU A 215 -27.82 -15.15 -8.17
C GLU A 215 -28.11 -14.35 -6.90
N ASN A 216 -27.65 -13.09 -6.87
CA ASN A 216 -27.81 -12.14 -5.75
C ASN A 216 -27.06 -12.53 -4.46
N GLY A 217 -26.08 -13.44 -4.53
CA GLY A 217 -25.28 -13.84 -3.37
C GLY A 217 -26.13 -14.43 -2.23
N GLU A 218 -25.52 -14.59 -1.06
CA GLU A 218 -26.23 -15.07 0.13
C GLU A 218 -27.04 -13.93 0.78
N HIS A 219 -26.46 -12.73 0.85
CA HIS A 219 -27.04 -11.59 1.56
C HIS A 219 -27.54 -10.47 0.65
N GLY A 220 -27.26 -10.52 -0.67
CA GLY A 220 -27.45 -9.37 -1.56
C GLY A 220 -26.49 -8.23 -1.23
N GLY A 221 -25.28 -8.56 -0.78
CA GLY A 221 -24.25 -7.64 -0.31
C GLY A 221 -23.96 -7.83 1.19
N LEU A 222 -24.72 -7.15 2.05
CA LEU A 222 -24.52 -7.19 3.51
C LEU A 222 -25.70 -7.80 4.25
N SER A 223 -25.39 -8.69 5.19
CA SER A 223 -26.35 -9.21 6.15
C SER A 223 -26.73 -8.13 7.18
N ALA A 224 -27.77 -8.40 7.98
CA ALA A 224 -28.11 -7.55 9.12
C ALA A 224 -26.96 -7.46 10.14
N LEU A 225 -26.25 -8.58 10.35
CA LEU A 225 -25.09 -8.66 11.22
C LEU A 225 -23.90 -7.87 10.66
N GLY A 226 -23.66 -7.93 9.34
CA GLY A 226 -22.63 -7.11 8.68
C GLY A 226 -22.87 -5.62 8.86
N ARG A 227 -24.13 -5.17 8.76
CA ARG A 227 -24.51 -3.78 9.06
C ARG A 227 -24.30 -3.40 10.52
N GLU A 228 -24.43 -4.34 11.44
CA GLU A 228 -24.11 -4.13 12.86
C GLU A 228 -22.61 -4.04 13.11
N ALA A 229 -21.82 -4.93 12.51
CA ALA A 229 -20.36 -4.90 12.58
C ALA A 229 -19.79 -3.57 12.03
N ILE A 230 -20.32 -3.07 10.89
CA ILE A 230 -19.93 -1.75 10.35
C ILE A 230 -20.25 -0.63 11.34
N ARG A 231 -21.46 -0.62 11.92
CA ARG A 231 -21.84 0.38 12.93
C ARG A 231 -20.90 0.33 14.12
N ARG A 232 -20.54 -0.88 14.59
CA ARG A 232 -19.62 -1.04 15.72
C ARG A 232 -18.22 -0.54 15.39
N ALA A 233 -17.66 -0.91 14.24
CA ALA A 233 -16.37 -0.43 13.77
C ALA A 233 -16.36 1.11 13.60
N ASN A 234 -17.41 1.72 13.06
CA ASN A 234 -17.54 3.18 13.02
C ASN A 234 -17.58 3.82 14.42
N ASP A 235 -18.29 3.21 15.37
CA ASP A 235 -18.35 3.72 16.74
C ASP A 235 -16.99 3.65 17.45
N LEU A 236 -16.13 2.68 17.08
CA LEU A 236 -14.74 2.55 17.55
C LEU A 236 -13.75 3.48 16.83
N GLY A 237 -14.11 4.01 15.66
CA GLY A 237 -13.17 4.72 14.78
C GLY A 237 -12.21 3.77 14.06
N MET A 238 -12.70 2.60 13.64
CA MET A 238 -11.99 1.69 12.75
C MET A 238 -12.40 1.93 11.30
N MET A 239 -11.43 1.93 10.39
CA MET A 239 -11.70 1.99 8.95
C MET A 239 -12.42 0.71 8.50
N ILE A 240 -13.46 0.84 7.68
CA ILE A 240 -14.08 -0.31 7.04
C ILE A 240 -13.33 -0.59 5.75
N ASP A 241 -12.82 -1.81 5.61
CA ASP A 241 -12.17 -2.28 4.38
C ASP A 241 -13.14 -3.12 3.54
N VAL A 242 -13.28 -2.72 2.27
CA VAL A 242 -14.15 -3.37 1.28
C VAL A 242 -13.40 -4.25 0.28
N SER A 243 -12.06 -4.34 0.37
CA SER A 243 -11.32 -5.34 -0.40
C SER A 243 -11.90 -6.75 -0.15
N HIS A 244 -11.89 -7.60 -1.18
CA HIS A 244 -12.60 -8.89 -1.25
C HIS A 244 -14.13 -8.87 -1.27
N SER A 245 -14.78 -7.77 -0.90
CA SER A 245 -16.24 -7.71 -0.85
C SER A 245 -16.83 -7.80 -2.26
N SER A 246 -17.98 -8.46 -2.40
CA SER A 246 -18.73 -8.43 -3.65
C SER A 246 -19.12 -6.98 -3.99
N ARG A 247 -19.44 -6.71 -5.26
CA ARG A 247 -19.86 -5.36 -5.68
C ARG A 247 -21.06 -4.83 -4.90
N ALA A 248 -22.02 -5.71 -4.60
CA ALA A 248 -23.18 -5.37 -3.80
C ALA A 248 -22.78 -5.06 -2.34
N ALA A 249 -21.90 -5.86 -1.75
CA ALA A 249 -21.40 -5.66 -0.39
C ALA A 249 -20.59 -4.36 -0.28
N THR A 250 -19.72 -4.05 -1.25
CA THR A 250 -18.96 -2.80 -1.33
C THR A 250 -19.89 -1.58 -1.32
N LEU A 251 -20.88 -1.55 -2.22
CA LEU A 251 -21.82 -0.43 -2.30
C LEU A 251 -22.67 -0.30 -1.03
N ALA A 252 -23.13 -1.41 -0.45
CA ALA A 252 -23.89 -1.41 0.78
C ALA A 252 -23.03 -0.96 1.99
N ALA A 253 -21.75 -1.32 2.03
CA ALA A 253 -20.82 -0.88 3.07
C ALA A 253 -20.57 0.63 2.99
N VAL A 254 -20.37 1.16 1.78
CA VAL A 254 -20.29 2.60 1.53
C VAL A 254 -21.57 3.29 2.01
N GLU A 255 -22.75 2.77 1.66
CA GLU A 255 -24.02 3.36 2.07
C GLU A 255 -24.18 3.41 3.60
N VAL A 256 -23.94 2.28 4.26
CA VAL A 256 -24.17 2.09 5.71
C VAL A 256 -23.13 2.81 6.57
N SER A 257 -21.87 2.90 6.11
CA SER A 257 -20.80 3.51 6.89
C SER A 257 -21.05 5.01 7.09
N ARG A 258 -20.94 5.46 8.34
CA ARG A 258 -20.96 6.88 8.72
C ARG A 258 -19.65 7.59 8.39
N ALA A 259 -18.56 6.85 8.28
CA ALA A 259 -17.23 7.36 7.99
C ALA A 259 -16.74 6.91 6.59
N PRO A 260 -15.69 7.53 6.04
CA PRO A 260 -14.99 7.02 4.87
C PRO A 260 -14.65 5.54 4.97
N VAL A 261 -14.71 4.82 3.85
CA VAL A 261 -14.27 3.43 3.74
C VAL A 261 -12.97 3.34 2.93
N ILE A 262 -12.24 2.25 3.09
CA ILE A 262 -11.03 1.97 2.30
C ILE A 262 -11.25 0.74 1.44
N ALA A 263 -10.61 0.67 0.29
CA ALA A 263 -10.20 -0.59 -0.31
C ALA A 263 -8.70 -0.73 -0.08
N SER A 264 -8.30 -1.52 0.92
CA SER A 264 -6.91 -1.72 1.36
C SER A 264 -5.97 -2.31 0.31
N HIS A 265 -6.49 -3.11 -0.63
CA HIS A 265 -5.72 -3.69 -1.73
C HIS A 265 -6.66 -4.13 -2.86
N SER A 266 -6.87 -3.29 -3.87
CA SER A 266 -7.74 -3.61 -5.01
C SER A 266 -7.23 -2.98 -6.31
N ALA A 267 -7.64 -3.50 -7.46
CA ALA A 267 -7.28 -2.95 -8.76
C ALA A 267 -8.54 -2.55 -9.57
N VAL A 268 -8.35 -2.15 -10.83
CA VAL A 268 -9.36 -1.48 -11.66
C VAL A 268 -10.00 -2.47 -12.62
N ALA A 269 -11.32 -2.67 -12.52
CA ALA A 269 -12.04 -3.66 -13.33
C ALA A 269 -12.07 -3.28 -14.82
N THR A 270 -12.10 -1.98 -15.13
CA THR A 270 -12.12 -1.49 -16.51
C THR A 270 -10.83 -1.83 -17.28
N LEU A 271 -9.69 -1.94 -16.58
CA LEU A 271 -8.41 -2.32 -17.19
C LEU A 271 -8.22 -3.85 -17.17
N ARG A 272 -8.67 -4.50 -16.10
CA ARG A 272 -8.62 -5.95 -15.93
C ARG A 272 -9.92 -6.43 -15.32
N ASP A 273 -10.78 -7.03 -16.15
CA ASP A 273 -12.02 -7.64 -15.67
C ASP A 273 -11.71 -8.88 -14.83
N HIS A 274 -11.78 -8.69 -13.52
CA HIS A 274 -11.52 -9.69 -12.51
C HIS A 274 -12.46 -9.42 -11.32
N PRO A 275 -13.06 -10.44 -10.69
CA PRO A 275 -14.04 -10.22 -9.61
C PRO A 275 -13.50 -9.41 -8.42
N ARG A 276 -12.18 -9.49 -8.15
CA ARG A 276 -11.52 -8.71 -7.08
C ARG A 276 -11.24 -7.26 -7.43
N ASN A 277 -11.43 -6.87 -8.69
CA ASN A 277 -11.19 -5.50 -9.12
C ASN A 277 -12.47 -4.68 -9.00
N LEU A 278 -12.31 -3.42 -8.59
CA LEU A 278 -13.40 -2.48 -8.39
C LEU A 278 -13.87 -1.93 -9.73
N SER A 279 -15.19 -1.92 -9.92
CA SER A 279 -15.81 -1.18 -11.02
C SER A 279 -15.71 0.32 -10.80
N ASP A 280 -15.86 1.09 -11.89
CA ASP A 280 -15.96 2.55 -11.82
C ASP A 280 -17.04 3.03 -10.84
N LYS A 281 -18.15 2.29 -10.75
CA LYS A 281 -19.26 2.61 -9.85
C LYS A 281 -18.83 2.49 -8.39
N GLU A 282 -18.11 1.42 -8.05
CA GLU A 282 -17.61 1.20 -6.69
C GLU A 282 -16.55 2.25 -6.31
N MET A 283 -15.56 2.49 -7.19
CA MET A 283 -14.53 3.51 -6.94
C MET A 283 -15.16 4.90 -6.73
N LYS A 284 -16.12 5.29 -7.58
CA LYS A 284 -16.84 6.56 -7.42
C LYS A 284 -17.62 6.64 -6.12
N ALA A 285 -18.26 5.54 -5.69
CA ALA A 285 -18.99 5.49 -4.43
C ALA A 285 -18.05 5.64 -3.23
N ILE A 286 -16.91 4.94 -3.24
CA ILE A 286 -15.86 5.06 -2.22
C ILE A 286 -15.36 6.51 -2.14
N ALA A 287 -15.00 7.10 -3.27
CA ALA A 287 -14.52 8.49 -3.34
C ALA A 287 -15.59 9.50 -2.88
N ALA A 288 -16.85 9.33 -3.28
CA ALA A 288 -17.95 10.20 -2.85
C ALA A 288 -18.22 10.15 -1.33
N LYS A 289 -17.87 9.05 -0.65
CA LYS A 289 -17.90 8.93 0.81
C LYS A 289 -16.65 9.51 1.49
N GLY A 290 -15.70 10.05 0.72
CA GLY A 290 -14.42 10.54 1.20
C GLY A 290 -13.35 9.45 1.38
N GLY A 291 -13.60 8.24 0.88
CA GLY A 291 -12.73 7.06 1.02
C GLY A 291 -11.47 7.09 0.18
N ILE A 292 -10.77 5.95 0.13
CA ILE A 292 -9.55 5.74 -0.66
C ILE A 292 -9.53 4.34 -1.28
N VAL A 293 -8.99 4.24 -2.49
CA VAL A 293 -8.68 2.98 -3.17
C VAL A 293 -7.17 2.80 -3.23
N GLN A 294 -6.65 1.80 -2.52
CA GLN A 294 -5.24 1.43 -2.53
C GLN A 294 -4.99 0.46 -3.69
N ILE A 295 -4.32 0.93 -4.74
CA ILE A 295 -4.10 0.16 -5.96
C ILE A 295 -3.05 -0.92 -5.70
N VAL A 296 -3.45 -2.19 -5.86
CA VAL A 296 -2.65 -3.34 -5.46
C VAL A 296 -1.68 -3.84 -6.54
N ALA A 297 -0.45 -4.17 -6.14
CA ALA A 297 0.57 -4.80 -6.96
C ALA A 297 0.41 -6.34 -7.05
N PHE A 298 -0.76 -6.82 -7.52
CA PHE A 298 -1.05 -8.24 -7.67
C PHE A 298 -1.12 -8.67 -9.13
N ASP A 299 -0.31 -9.65 -9.53
CA ASP A 299 -0.09 -10.04 -10.95
C ASP A 299 -1.41 -10.26 -11.71
N GLU A 300 -2.26 -11.18 -11.22
CA GLU A 300 -3.53 -11.53 -11.87
C GLU A 300 -4.59 -10.42 -11.88
N TYR A 301 -4.44 -9.42 -11.00
CA TYR A 301 -5.37 -8.30 -10.86
C TYR A 301 -4.98 -7.14 -11.77
N LEU A 302 -3.73 -7.09 -12.23
CA LEU A 302 -3.25 -6.07 -13.16
C LEU A 302 -3.36 -6.51 -14.62
N HIS A 303 -3.17 -7.81 -14.94
CA HIS A 303 -3.29 -8.31 -16.31
C HIS A 303 -3.81 -9.76 -16.39
N PRO A 304 -4.22 -10.22 -17.59
CA PRO A 304 -4.57 -11.61 -17.81
C PRO A 304 -3.40 -12.57 -17.57
N VAL A 305 -3.56 -13.43 -16.57
CA VAL A 305 -2.62 -14.54 -16.32
C VAL A 305 -3.24 -15.85 -16.82
N PRO A 306 -2.61 -16.55 -17.79
CA PRO A 306 -3.13 -17.81 -18.32
C PRO A 306 -3.26 -18.90 -17.26
N GLU A 307 -4.23 -19.80 -17.40
CA GLU A 307 -4.40 -20.95 -16.49
C GLU A 307 -3.17 -21.85 -16.45
N GLU A 308 -2.42 -21.94 -17.53
CA GLU A 308 -1.18 -22.71 -17.61
C GLU A 308 -0.11 -22.16 -16.66
N LYS A 309 0.04 -20.83 -16.56
CA LYS A 309 0.96 -20.21 -15.58
C LYS A 309 0.49 -20.52 -14.17
N LYS A 310 -0.81 -20.41 -13.90
CA LYS A 310 -1.40 -20.66 -12.58
C LYS A 310 -1.25 -22.12 -12.17
N ALA A 311 -1.51 -23.05 -13.08
CA ALA A 311 -1.31 -24.48 -12.88
C ALA A 311 0.16 -24.79 -12.59
N ALA A 312 1.09 -24.29 -13.42
CA ALA A 312 2.53 -24.49 -13.22
C ALA A 312 3.01 -23.96 -11.85
N ARG A 313 2.54 -22.78 -11.41
CA ARG A 313 2.85 -22.25 -10.07
C ARG A 313 2.30 -23.13 -8.96
N ARG A 314 1.04 -23.59 -9.07
CA ARG A 314 0.41 -24.48 -8.08
C ARG A 314 1.13 -25.83 -8.00
N GLU A 315 1.49 -26.42 -9.14
CA GLU A 315 2.23 -27.69 -9.22
C GLU A 315 3.63 -27.57 -8.64
N LEU A 316 4.36 -26.49 -8.97
CA LEU A 316 5.67 -26.21 -8.38
C LEU A 316 5.56 -26.07 -6.86
N ALA A 317 4.62 -25.25 -6.37
CA ALA A 317 4.40 -25.07 -4.93
C ALA A 317 4.04 -26.40 -4.24
N ALA A 318 3.12 -27.19 -4.81
CA ALA A 318 2.71 -28.48 -4.26
C ALA A 318 3.85 -29.50 -4.24
N SER A 319 4.67 -29.57 -5.29
CA SER A 319 5.81 -30.51 -5.36
C SER A 319 6.89 -30.21 -4.32
N LEU A 320 6.94 -28.97 -3.82
CA LEU A 320 7.85 -28.52 -2.77
C LEU A 320 7.18 -28.40 -1.39
N GLY A 321 5.90 -28.77 -1.27
CA GLY A 321 5.13 -28.66 -0.01
C GLY A 321 4.78 -27.23 0.41
N LEU A 322 4.88 -26.24 -0.49
CA LEU A 322 4.71 -24.81 -0.23
C LEU A 322 3.26 -24.35 -0.44
N THR A 323 2.30 -25.02 0.19
CA THR A 323 0.86 -24.80 -0.05
C THR A 323 0.21 -23.78 0.89
N SER A 324 0.98 -23.14 1.77
CA SER A 324 0.53 -22.08 2.67
C SER A 324 1.67 -21.11 2.98
N LEU A 325 1.35 -19.91 3.48
CA LEU A 325 2.35 -18.94 3.89
C LEU A 325 3.28 -19.49 4.98
N ASP A 326 2.71 -20.20 5.95
CA ASP A 326 3.48 -20.88 7.00
C ASP A 326 4.46 -21.91 6.43
N ALA A 327 4.05 -22.68 5.42
CA ALA A 327 4.92 -23.64 4.76
C ALA A 327 6.05 -22.94 3.98
N VAL A 328 5.73 -21.85 3.29
CA VAL A 328 6.72 -21.00 2.60
C VAL A 328 7.76 -20.46 3.56
N PHE A 329 7.34 -19.94 4.70
CA PHE A 329 8.24 -19.37 5.70
C PHE A 329 9.06 -20.45 6.40
N GLY A 330 8.44 -21.59 6.72
CA GLY A 330 9.05 -22.71 7.43
C GLY A 330 9.97 -23.58 6.58
N ALA A 331 9.96 -23.44 5.25
CA ALA A 331 10.80 -24.22 4.36
C ALA A 331 12.30 -23.91 4.54
N ASP A 332 13.13 -24.93 4.33
CA ASP A 332 14.58 -24.81 4.35
C ASP A 332 15.12 -24.01 3.14
N LYS A 333 16.42 -23.67 3.20
CA LYS A 333 17.08 -22.85 2.18
C LYS A 333 17.09 -23.52 0.80
N GLU A 334 17.22 -24.84 0.73
CA GLU A 334 17.32 -25.57 -0.54
C GLU A 334 15.95 -25.58 -1.24
N THR A 335 14.89 -25.85 -0.49
CA THR A 335 13.50 -25.83 -0.97
C THR A 335 13.13 -24.43 -1.46
N LYS A 336 13.50 -23.38 -0.72
CA LYS A 336 13.31 -21.98 -1.16
C LYS A 336 14.08 -21.66 -2.43
N ALA A 337 15.33 -22.12 -2.56
CA ALA A 337 16.13 -21.92 -3.76
C ALA A 337 15.51 -22.60 -4.99
N LYS A 338 15.05 -23.85 -4.86
CA LYS A 338 14.32 -24.57 -5.92
C LYS A 338 13.03 -23.86 -6.32
N PHE A 339 12.31 -23.32 -5.34
CA PHE A 339 11.09 -22.54 -5.60
C PHE A 339 11.38 -21.26 -6.37
N ILE A 340 12.45 -20.53 -6.01
CA ILE A 340 12.91 -19.32 -6.71
C ILE A 340 13.23 -19.63 -8.17
N GLU A 341 14.05 -20.66 -8.40
CA GLU A 341 14.47 -21.06 -9.72
C GLU A 341 13.26 -21.45 -10.59
N GLY A 342 12.37 -22.30 -10.06
CA GLY A 342 11.16 -22.67 -10.78
C GLY A 342 10.22 -21.49 -11.06
N LEU A 343 10.08 -20.54 -10.12
CA LEU A 343 9.32 -19.31 -10.36
C LEU A 343 9.96 -18.45 -11.45
N ALA A 344 11.29 -18.35 -11.50
CA ALA A 344 12.00 -17.61 -12.54
C ALA A 344 11.80 -18.24 -13.92
N GLU A 345 11.83 -19.57 -14.04
CA GLU A 345 11.53 -20.28 -15.29
C GLU A 345 10.09 -20.04 -15.75
N ILE A 346 9.13 -20.14 -14.82
CA ILE A 346 7.72 -19.86 -15.11
C ILE A 346 7.54 -18.41 -15.57
N ASP A 347 8.13 -17.44 -14.88
CA ASP A 347 8.02 -16.02 -15.20
C ASP A 347 8.77 -15.65 -16.49
N ALA A 348 9.82 -16.38 -16.87
CA ALA A 348 10.47 -16.22 -18.16
C ALA A 348 9.55 -16.62 -19.33
N LYS A 349 8.73 -17.66 -19.13
CA LYS A 349 7.73 -18.11 -20.11
C LYS A 349 6.47 -17.23 -20.12
N TRP A 350 6.03 -16.78 -18.94
CA TRP A 350 4.86 -15.94 -18.76
C TRP A 350 5.18 -14.75 -17.85
N PRO A 351 5.67 -13.62 -18.42
CA PRO A 351 6.11 -12.46 -17.64
C PRO A 351 5.05 -11.96 -16.66
N ARG A 352 5.51 -11.52 -15.48
CA ARG A 352 4.68 -10.79 -14.50
C ARG A 352 4.34 -9.39 -15.01
N ALA A 353 3.27 -8.81 -14.47
CA ALA A 353 3.06 -7.37 -14.44
C ALA A 353 4.30 -6.67 -13.90
N GLY A 354 4.51 -5.43 -14.32
CA GLY A 354 5.57 -4.57 -13.79
C GLY A 354 5.04 -3.26 -13.24
N VAL A 355 5.91 -2.48 -12.62
CA VAL A 355 5.56 -1.17 -12.03
C VAL A 355 4.87 -0.22 -13.01
N ALA A 356 5.17 -0.30 -14.31
CA ALA A 356 4.48 0.47 -15.34
C ALA A 356 2.97 0.13 -15.41
N LEU A 357 2.61 -1.15 -15.36
CA LEU A 357 1.21 -1.55 -15.41
C LEU A 357 0.46 -1.23 -14.12
N LEU A 358 1.13 -1.33 -12.96
CA LEU A 358 0.61 -0.81 -11.71
C LEU A 358 0.29 0.70 -11.84
N ALA A 359 1.20 1.47 -12.44
CA ALA A 359 1.01 2.89 -12.65
C ALA A 359 -0.08 3.22 -13.69
N ASP A 360 -0.40 2.32 -14.63
CA ASP A 360 -1.59 2.44 -15.50
C ASP A 360 -2.89 2.37 -14.68
N HIS A 361 -2.96 1.44 -13.73
CA HIS A 361 -4.10 1.33 -12.81
C HIS A 361 -4.23 2.54 -11.89
N ILE A 362 -3.11 3.03 -11.32
CA ILE A 362 -3.07 4.26 -10.53
C ILE A 362 -3.56 5.45 -11.38
N GLY A 363 -3.02 5.62 -12.60
CA GLY A 363 -3.40 6.70 -13.50
C GLY A 363 -4.88 6.69 -13.88
N TYR A 364 -5.44 5.50 -14.14
CA TYR A 364 -6.86 5.36 -14.40
C TYR A 364 -7.71 5.76 -13.19
N ALA A 365 -7.37 5.25 -12.00
CA ALA A 365 -8.09 5.59 -10.77
C ALA A 365 -8.02 7.09 -10.48
N VAL A 366 -6.83 7.71 -10.58
CA VAL A 366 -6.65 9.16 -10.35
C VAL A 366 -7.51 9.96 -11.31
N LYS A 367 -7.55 9.59 -12.60
CA LYS A 367 -8.41 10.25 -13.59
C LYS A 367 -9.91 10.11 -13.28
N LEU A 368 -10.31 8.97 -12.73
CA LEU A 368 -11.72 8.66 -12.48
C LEU A 368 -12.26 9.30 -11.20
N ILE A 369 -11.49 9.22 -10.11
CA ILE A 369 -11.94 9.56 -8.76
C ILE A 369 -11.12 10.65 -8.07
N GLY A 370 -10.10 11.18 -8.75
CA GLY A 370 -9.26 12.27 -8.24
C GLY A 370 -8.08 11.78 -7.40
N ILE A 371 -7.03 12.58 -7.36
CA ILE A 371 -5.76 12.24 -6.68
C ILE A 371 -5.93 11.99 -5.18
N ASP A 372 -6.90 12.62 -4.53
CA ASP A 372 -7.09 12.54 -3.08
C ASP A 372 -7.73 11.22 -2.59
N HIS A 373 -8.07 10.33 -3.52
CA HIS A 373 -8.79 9.09 -3.28
C HIS A 373 -8.04 7.84 -3.75
N VAL A 374 -6.78 7.98 -4.12
CA VAL A 374 -5.94 6.88 -4.62
C VAL A 374 -4.70 6.71 -3.76
N GLY A 375 -4.31 5.48 -3.49
CA GLY A 375 -2.99 5.14 -2.96
C GLY A 375 -2.48 3.81 -3.52
N ILE A 376 -1.57 3.16 -2.82
CA ILE A 376 -0.85 1.96 -3.27
C ILE A 376 -0.84 0.90 -2.15
N ALA A 377 -0.95 -0.37 -2.53
CA ALA A 377 -0.69 -1.51 -1.67
C ALA A 377 0.14 -2.58 -2.40
N SER A 378 0.96 -3.32 -1.67
CA SER A 378 1.73 -4.42 -2.29
C SER A 378 0.98 -5.73 -2.34
N ASP A 379 0.22 -6.05 -1.27
CA ASP A 379 -0.26 -7.41 -0.97
C ASP A 379 0.91 -8.41 -0.84
N PHE A 380 2.06 -7.91 -0.35
CA PHE A 380 3.23 -8.73 -0.06
C PHE A 380 2.89 -9.82 0.96
N GLN A 381 3.47 -11.00 0.75
CA GLN A 381 3.20 -12.25 1.48
C GLN A 381 1.78 -12.81 1.29
N GLY A 382 0.83 -12.04 0.72
CA GLY A 382 -0.52 -12.47 0.32
C GLY A 382 -0.60 -12.97 -1.12
N GLY A 383 0.50 -12.87 -1.87
CA GLY A 383 0.59 -13.27 -3.28
C GLY A 383 0.90 -12.12 -4.23
N GLY A 384 0.95 -10.89 -3.72
CA GLY A 384 1.40 -9.70 -4.41
C GLY A 384 2.90 -9.69 -4.72
N GLY A 385 3.33 -8.64 -5.39
CA GLY A 385 4.69 -8.45 -5.88
C GLY A 385 4.79 -8.61 -7.40
N ILE A 386 5.33 -7.57 -8.03
CA ILE A 386 5.42 -7.42 -9.49
C ILE A 386 6.87 -7.21 -9.92
N LYS A 387 7.13 -7.27 -11.22
CA LYS A 387 8.46 -6.94 -11.77
C LYS A 387 8.82 -5.48 -11.42
N GLY A 388 9.93 -5.31 -10.70
CA GLY A 388 10.39 -4.02 -10.21
C GLY A 388 9.78 -3.59 -8.87
N TRP A 389 8.89 -4.39 -8.27
CA TRP A 389 8.50 -4.24 -6.86
C TRP A 389 8.14 -5.62 -6.29
N SER A 390 9.15 -6.48 -6.15
CA SER A 390 9.01 -7.87 -5.69
C SER A 390 9.12 -8.01 -4.17
N ASP A 391 9.77 -7.06 -3.51
CA ASP A 391 9.87 -6.98 -2.05
C ASP A 391 10.00 -5.51 -1.59
N ALA A 392 9.94 -5.27 -0.28
CA ALA A 392 9.93 -3.93 0.30
C ALA A 392 11.19 -3.10 -0.03
N SER A 393 12.32 -3.70 -0.40
CA SER A 393 13.53 -2.96 -0.77
C SER A 393 13.41 -2.28 -2.15
N GLU A 394 12.47 -2.74 -2.99
CA GLU A 394 12.22 -2.21 -4.33
C GLU A 394 11.15 -1.10 -4.36
N THR A 395 10.60 -0.70 -3.21
CA THR A 395 9.55 0.33 -3.09
C THR A 395 9.85 1.65 -3.83
N PRO A 396 11.10 2.16 -3.88
CA PRO A 396 11.41 3.37 -4.64
C PRO A 396 11.18 3.25 -6.15
N ASN A 397 11.13 2.04 -6.71
CA ASN A 397 10.90 1.84 -8.15
C ASN A 397 9.49 2.26 -8.58
N VAL A 398 8.50 2.12 -7.68
CA VAL A 398 7.13 2.61 -7.94
C VAL A 398 7.13 4.14 -7.97
N THR A 399 7.83 4.78 -7.04
CA THR A 399 8.02 6.24 -7.03
C THR A 399 8.71 6.71 -8.32
N ALA A 400 9.77 6.03 -8.75
CA ALA A 400 10.46 6.34 -10.00
C ALA A 400 9.53 6.25 -11.21
N GLU A 401 8.64 5.26 -11.24
CA GLU A 401 7.66 5.13 -12.32
C GLU A 401 6.62 6.26 -12.30
N LEU A 402 6.13 6.68 -11.13
CA LEU A 402 5.23 7.84 -11.03
C LEU A 402 5.91 9.14 -11.48
N VAL A 403 7.18 9.34 -11.12
CA VAL A 403 7.97 10.49 -11.61
C VAL A 403 8.10 10.45 -13.13
N ARG A 404 8.41 9.30 -13.73
CA ARG A 404 8.48 9.15 -15.20
C ARG A 404 7.16 9.51 -15.89
N ARG A 405 6.04 9.32 -15.22
CA ARG A 405 4.70 9.64 -15.71
C ARG A 405 4.27 11.09 -15.45
N GLY A 406 5.15 11.89 -14.86
CA GLY A 406 4.94 13.32 -14.64
C GLY A 406 4.13 13.66 -13.39
N TYR A 407 3.94 12.72 -12.46
CA TYR A 407 3.35 13.06 -11.16
C TYR A 407 4.28 13.99 -10.39
N SER A 408 3.71 15.03 -9.79
CA SER A 408 4.44 15.94 -8.93
C SER A 408 4.78 15.31 -7.57
N GLN A 409 5.75 15.91 -6.87
CA GLN A 409 6.10 15.49 -5.51
C GLN A 409 4.88 15.50 -4.57
N GLU A 410 4.03 16.53 -4.65
CA GLU A 410 2.81 16.63 -3.82
C GLU A 410 1.84 15.48 -4.09
N GLU A 411 1.62 15.12 -5.35
CA GLU A 411 0.73 14.02 -5.73
C GLU A 411 1.29 12.66 -5.29
N ILE A 412 2.60 12.45 -5.40
CA ILE A 412 3.25 11.22 -4.97
C ILE A 412 3.18 11.07 -3.44
N VAL A 413 3.41 12.15 -2.69
CA VAL A 413 3.27 12.15 -1.21
C VAL A 413 1.83 11.82 -0.79
N LYS A 414 0.83 12.33 -1.52
CA LYS A 414 -0.57 11.97 -1.30
C LYS A 414 -0.83 10.48 -1.53
N ILE A 415 -0.38 9.95 -2.67
CA ILE A 415 -0.56 8.55 -3.06
C ILE A 415 0.10 7.60 -2.04
N TRP A 416 1.31 7.88 -1.58
CA TRP A 416 2.05 6.98 -0.68
C TRP A 416 1.52 6.90 0.75
N GLY A 417 0.80 7.91 1.22
CA GLY A 417 0.33 7.90 2.61
C GLY A 417 -0.53 9.08 2.99
N GLY A 418 -0.34 10.26 2.38
CA GLY A 418 -1.11 11.45 2.72
C GLY A 418 -2.63 11.26 2.63
N ASN A 419 -3.10 10.56 1.60
CA ASN A 419 -4.53 10.27 1.43
C ASN A 419 -5.06 9.28 2.47
N LEU A 420 -4.26 8.27 2.83
CA LEU A 420 -4.64 7.32 3.87
C LEU A 420 -4.73 8.01 5.23
N LEU A 421 -3.75 8.87 5.57
CA LEU A 421 -3.75 9.64 6.81
C LEU A 421 -5.02 10.52 6.91
N ARG A 422 -5.39 11.21 5.81
CA ARG A 422 -6.64 11.98 5.73
C ARG A 422 -7.88 11.10 6.03
N VAL A 423 -7.94 9.91 5.43
CA VAL A 423 -9.06 8.98 5.66
C VAL A 423 -9.08 8.49 7.09
N MET A 424 -7.94 8.11 7.64
CA MET A 424 -7.80 7.63 9.01
C MET A 424 -8.24 8.71 10.01
N GLU A 425 -7.85 9.97 9.82
CA GLU A 425 -8.30 11.10 10.64
C GLU A 425 -9.83 11.30 10.58
N ALA A 426 -10.41 11.24 9.38
CA ALA A 426 -11.86 11.39 9.22
C ALA A 426 -12.62 10.25 9.92
N VAL A 427 -12.07 9.04 9.94
CA VAL A 427 -12.63 7.89 10.66
C VAL A 427 -12.49 8.06 12.17
N GLU A 428 -11.33 8.52 12.66
CA GLU A 428 -11.10 8.84 14.07
C GLU A 428 -12.08 9.91 14.58
N GLN A 429 -12.37 10.93 13.77
CA GLN A 429 -13.32 11.99 14.11
C GLN A 429 -14.79 11.51 14.13
N ALA A 430 -15.12 10.47 13.36
CA ALA A 430 -16.46 9.88 13.31
C ALA A 430 -16.75 8.88 14.45
N ARG A 431 -15.73 8.59 15.27
CA ARG A 431 -15.81 7.74 16.47
C ARG A 431 -16.80 8.31 17.49
N LYS A 432 -17.44 7.44 18.27
CA LYS A 432 -18.21 7.82 19.45
C LYS A 432 -17.42 7.59 20.74
N SER A 433 -17.74 8.35 21.79
CA SER A 433 -17.26 8.02 23.14
C SER A 433 -17.67 6.59 23.49
N ARG A 434 -16.69 5.79 23.94
CA ARG A 434 -16.91 4.40 24.36
C ARG A 434 -17.57 4.34 25.72
#